data_AF-A0A820PIW8-F1
#
_entry.id   AF-A0A820PIW8-F1
#
_cell.length_a   1.000
_cell.length_b   1.000
_cell.length_c   1.000
_cell.angle_alpha   90.00
_cell.angle_beta   90.00
_cell.angle_gamma   90.00
#
_symmetry.space_group_name_H-M   'P 1'
#
loop_
_entity.id
_entity.type
_entity.pdbx_description
1 polymer ?
#
loop_
_entity_poly.entity_id
_entity_poly.type
_entity_poly.pdbx_seq_one_letter_code
_entity_poly.pdbx_strand_id
1 'polypeptide(L)'
;SIDSFYTRFTMPSDGVPHWNTFLDQLIIAAILMIFIMALTRDFNHMTSEVTKPFAFVLIIIGITCAFSINAGAALNPARDFGPRLFGSFIYGRSDVFSIDNYFFFIPISGPILGAIAGVWIHQGFTYIIKNYGDPRITDRVDLAAIR
;
A
#
# COMPACT_ATOMS: atom_id res chain seq x y z
N SER A 1 -14.99 -1.90 26.33
CA SER A 1 -14.46 -0.74 27.06
C SER A 1 -13.89 0.26 26.07
N ILE A 2 -13.54 1.47 26.52
CA ILE A 2 -12.86 2.52 25.73
C ILE A 2 -11.59 2.00 25.04
N ASP A 3 -10.92 1.00 25.60
CA ASP A 3 -9.71 0.38 25.01
C ASP A 3 -10.00 -0.34 23.69
N SER A 4 -11.21 -0.89 23.53
CA SER A 4 -11.66 -1.54 22.29
C SER A 4 -11.98 -0.54 21.17
N PHE A 5 -12.07 0.76 21.47
CA PHE A 5 -12.25 1.79 20.45
C PHE A 5 -10.94 2.11 19.74
N TYR A 6 -9.84 2.20 20.50
CA TYR A 6 -8.50 2.48 19.96
C TYR A 6 -7.93 1.34 19.11
N THR A 7 -8.43 0.11 19.25
CA THR A 7 -8.02 -1.04 18.42
C THR A 7 -8.68 -1.09 17.04
N ARG A 8 -9.63 -0.20 16.73
CA ARG A 8 -10.36 -0.18 15.44
C ARG A 8 -9.67 0.63 14.35
N PHE A 9 -8.62 1.35 14.69
CA PHE A 9 -7.75 2.09 13.79
C PHE A 9 -6.30 1.75 14.08
N THR A 10 -5.41 2.02 13.12
CA THR A 10 -4.03 1.58 13.17
C THR A 10 -3.26 2.30 14.28
N MET A 11 -2.68 1.56 15.20
CA MET A 11 -1.79 2.10 16.23
C MET A 11 -0.42 1.42 16.11
N PRO A 12 0.67 2.10 16.51
CA PRO A 12 1.96 1.46 16.56
C PRO A 12 1.99 0.40 17.66
N SER A 13 2.80 -0.62 17.45
CA SER A 13 3.07 -1.63 18.45
C SER A 13 3.96 -1.09 19.57
N ASP A 14 3.85 -1.66 20.76
CA ASP A 14 4.54 -1.20 21.97
C ASP A 14 6.06 -1.16 21.76
N GLY A 15 6.67 0.00 22.00
CA GLY A 15 8.11 0.20 21.88
C GLY A 15 8.63 0.40 20.45
N VAL A 16 7.77 0.40 19.43
CA VAL A 16 8.18 0.68 18.04
C VAL A 16 8.20 2.19 17.79
N PRO A 17 9.33 2.77 17.35
CA PRO A 17 9.40 4.20 17.09
C PRO A 17 8.64 4.58 15.82
N HIS A 18 8.07 5.80 15.81
CA HIS A 18 7.23 6.30 14.72
C HIS A 18 7.91 6.29 13.35
N TRP A 19 9.21 6.59 13.28
CA TRP A 19 9.94 6.54 12.01
C TRP A 19 9.94 5.14 11.39
N ASN A 20 10.05 4.09 12.21
CA ASN A 20 10.03 2.70 11.73
C ASN A 20 8.65 2.36 11.18
N THR A 21 7.58 2.74 11.89
CA THR A 21 6.21 2.53 11.42
C THR A 21 5.91 3.30 10.13
N PHE A 22 6.49 4.49 9.96
CA PHE A 22 6.38 5.26 8.73
C PHE A 22 7.07 4.56 7.55
N LEU A 23 8.30 4.08 7.76
CA LEU A 23 9.01 3.30 6.74
C LEU A 23 8.27 2.01 6.37
N ASP A 24 7.70 1.32 7.35
CA ASP A 24 6.87 0.16 7.08
C ASP A 24 5.72 0.52 6.15
N GLN A 25 4.90 1.53 6.48
CA GLN A 25 3.79 1.94 5.62
C GLN A 25 4.25 2.37 4.22
N LEU A 26 5.39 3.06 4.13
CA LEU A 26 5.97 3.50 2.86
C LEU A 26 6.40 2.32 1.99
N ILE A 27 7.17 1.37 2.55
CA ILE A 27 7.70 0.21 1.82
C ILE A 27 6.57 -0.70 1.37
N ILE A 28 5.64 -1.01 2.28
CA ILE A 28 4.49 -1.88 2.03
C ILE A 28 3.62 -1.31 0.91
N ALA A 29 3.32 0.00 0.94
CA ALA A 29 2.53 0.65 -0.10
C ALA A 29 3.27 0.74 -1.44
N ALA A 30 4.59 0.96 -1.44
CA ALA A 30 5.40 0.93 -2.65
C ALA A 30 5.37 -0.44 -3.32
N ILE A 31 5.57 -1.51 -2.53
CA ILE A 31 5.48 -2.89 -3.01
C ILE A 31 4.08 -3.17 -3.57
N LEU A 32 3.03 -2.83 -2.84
CA LEU A 32 1.65 -3.03 -3.29
C LEU A 32 1.39 -2.32 -4.63
N MET A 33 1.81 -1.06 -4.79
CA MET A 33 1.61 -0.34 -6.06
C MET A 33 2.40 -0.92 -7.23
N ILE A 34 3.64 -1.37 -7.01
CA ILE A 34 4.42 -2.07 -8.03
C ILE A 34 3.66 -3.31 -8.52
N PHE A 35 3.11 -4.10 -7.58
CA PHE A 35 2.33 -5.29 -7.90
C PHE A 35 1.02 -4.97 -8.62
N ILE A 36 0.27 -3.95 -8.18
CA ILE A 36 -0.96 -3.51 -8.85
C ILE A 36 -0.65 -3.12 -10.29
N MET A 37 0.38 -2.31 -10.51
CA MET A 37 0.80 -1.91 -11.85
C MET A 37 1.22 -3.10 -12.69
N ALA A 38 1.94 -4.06 -12.13
CA ALA A 38 2.35 -5.27 -12.83
C ALA A 38 1.16 -6.16 -13.22
N LEU A 39 0.18 -6.33 -12.33
CA LEU A 39 -1.02 -7.14 -12.56
C LEU A 39 -1.97 -6.51 -13.60
N THR A 40 -2.09 -5.19 -13.61
CA THR A 40 -3.04 -4.45 -14.45
C THR A 40 -2.52 -4.18 -15.86
N ARG A 41 -1.26 -4.52 -16.19
CA ARG A 41 -0.74 -4.34 -17.55
C ARG A 41 -1.52 -5.19 -18.54
N ASP A 42 -1.88 -4.59 -19.67
CA ASP A 42 -2.66 -5.23 -20.74
C ASP A 42 -1.98 -6.47 -21.34
N PHE A 43 -0.65 -6.53 -21.24
CA PHE A 43 0.17 -7.64 -21.74
C PHE A 43 0.66 -8.59 -20.65
N ASN A 44 0.12 -8.51 -19.44
CA ASN A 44 0.34 -9.53 -18.43
C ASN A 44 -0.47 -10.78 -18.77
N HIS A 45 0.03 -11.59 -19.71
CA HIS A 45 -0.62 -12.83 -20.14
C HIS A 45 -0.60 -13.95 -19.08
N MET A 46 0.09 -13.74 -17.95
CA MET A 46 0.16 -14.73 -16.87
C MET A 46 -1.12 -14.80 -16.05
N THR A 47 -1.98 -13.77 -16.11
CA THR A 47 -3.17 -13.67 -15.26
C THR A 47 -4.37 -13.29 -16.12
N SER A 48 -5.40 -14.15 -16.18
CA SER A 48 -6.64 -13.81 -16.87
C SER A 48 -7.38 -12.70 -16.11
N GLU A 49 -8.23 -11.93 -16.80
CA GLU A 49 -9.03 -10.86 -16.16
C GLU A 49 -9.81 -11.37 -14.93
N VAL A 50 -10.22 -12.65 -14.96
CA VAL A 50 -10.96 -13.30 -13.87
C VAL A 50 -10.05 -13.66 -12.69
N THR A 51 -8.76 -13.93 -12.90
CA THR A 51 -7.82 -14.30 -11.82
C THR A 51 -7.07 -13.12 -11.23
N LYS A 52 -7.10 -11.94 -11.85
CA LYS A 52 -6.48 -10.70 -11.31
C LYS A 52 -6.96 -10.36 -9.88
N PRO A 53 -8.26 -10.43 -9.54
CA PRO A 53 -8.72 -10.16 -8.17
C PRO A 53 -8.17 -11.17 -7.14
N PHE A 54 -8.03 -12.43 -7.54
CA PHE A 54 -7.48 -13.46 -6.66
C PHE A 54 -5.99 -13.22 -6.38
N ALA A 55 -5.20 -12.90 -7.42
CA ALA A 55 -3.79 -12.54 -7.26
C ALA A 55 -3.62 -11.31 -6.36
N PHE A 56 -4.47 -10.29 -6.54
CA PHE A 56 -4.48 -9.09 -5.71
C PHE A 56 -4.70 -9.41 -4.23
N VAL A 57 -5.67 -10.27 -3.90
CA VAL A 57 -5.93 -10.70 -2.52
C VAL A 57 -4.74 -11.45 -1.94
N LEU A 58 -4.12 -12.37 -2.69
CA LEU A 58 -2.94 -13.09 -2.23
C LEU A 58 -1.76 -12.18 -1.88
N ILE A 59 -1.52 -11.14 -2.70
CA ILE A 59 -0.49 -10.14 -2.44
C ILE A 59 -0.77 -9.37 -1.16
N ILE A 60 -2.01 -8.92 -0.97
CA ILE A 60 -2.41 -8.23 0.27
C ILE A 60 -2.18 -9.13 1.49
N ILE A 61 -2.59 -10.40 1.41
CA ILE A 61 -2.39 -11.36 2.51
C ILE A 61 -0.90 -11.52 2.81
N GLY A 62 -0.06 -11.75 1.80
CA GLY A 62 1.38 -11.95 1.99
C GLY A 62 2.05 -10.74 2.63
N ILE A 63 1.77 -9.54 2.12
CA ILE A 63 2.29 -8.29 2.66
C ILE A 63 1.82 -8.07 4.11
N THR A 64 0.53 -8.32 4.37
CA THR A 64 -0.05 -8.16 5.71
C THR A 64 0.58 -9.14 6.69
N CYS A 65 0.75 -10.41 6.32
CA CYS A 65 1.42 -11.40 7.17
C CYS A 65 2.88 -11.03 7.47
N ALA A 66 3.59 -10.42 6.53
CA ALA A 66 4.98 -10.03 6.71
C ALA A 66 5.17 -8.78 7.57
N PHE A 67 4.25 -7.80 7.50
CA PHE A 67 4.46 -6.48 8.09
C PHE A 67 3.39 -6.01 9.10
N SER A 68 2.47 -6.88 9.53
CA SER A 68 1.40 -6.49 10.48
C SER A 68 1.89 -6.14 11.88
N ILE A 69 3.04 -6.67 12.31
CA ILE A 69 3.45 -6.64 13.73
C ILE A 69 3.79 -5.24 14.21
N ASN A 70 4.31 -4.37 13.34
CA ASN A 70 4.82 -3.05 13.75
C ASN A 70 3.71 -1.99 13.85
N ALA A 71 2.79 -1.97 12.88
CA ALA A 71 1.72 -0.98 12.79
C ALA A 71 0.54 -1.46 11.93
N GLY A 72 0.17 -2.75 11.98
CA GLY A 72 -1.09 -3.26 11.41
C GLY A 72 -1.33 -3.05 9.91
N ALA A 73 -0.27 -2.78 9.13
CA ALA A 73 -0.28 -2.55 7.67
C ALA A 73 -1.48 -1.70 7.20
N ALA A 74 -1.55 -0.42 7.59
CA ALA A 74 -2.65 0.48 7.23
C ALA A 74 -2.95 0.45 5.72
N LEU A 75 -1.92 0.43 4.87
CA LEU A 75 -1.95 0.23 3.40
C LEU A 75 -2.75 1.25 2.58
N ASN A 76 -3.75 1.88 3.19
CA ASN A 76 -4.74 2.73 2.58
C ASN A 76 -5.15 3.82 3.59
N PRO A 77 -4.99 5.11 3.26
CA PRO A 77 -5.41 6.21 4.12
C PRO A 77 -6.88 6.14 4.52
N ALA A 78 -7.77 5.69 3.62
CA ALA A 78 -9.21 5.62 3.88
C ALA A 78 -9.57 4.52 4.91
N ARG A 79 -8.79 3.44 4.96
CA ARG A 79 -8.97 2.35 5.93
C ARG A 79 -8.81 2.86 7.36
N ASP A 80 -7.91 3.82 7.55
CA ASP A 80 -7.57 4.34 8.88
C ASP A 80 -8.32 5.63 9.22
N PHE A 81 -8.40 6.58 8.28
CA PHE A 81 -9.04 7.88 8.51
C PHE A 81 -10.55 7.77 8.71
N GLY A 82 -11.24 6.91 7.94
CA GLY A 82 -12.70 6.76 8.02
C GLY A 82 -13.18 6.32 9.41
N PRO A 83 -12.70 5.18 9.95
CA PRO A 83 -13.04 4.73 11.30
C PRO A 83 -12.66 5.73 12.39
N ARG A 84 -11.53 6.44 12.27
CA ARG A 84 -11.15 7.50 13.23
C ARG A 84 -12.13 8.65 13.22
N LEU A 85 -12.48 9.16 12.04
CA LEU A 85 -13.38 10.29 11.90
C LEU A 85 -14.78 9.93 12.42
N PHE A 86 -15.31 8.79 11.99
CA PHE A 86 -16.61 8.28 12.46
C PHE A 86 -16.61 8.06 13.98
N GLY A 87 -15.52 7.50 14.50
CA GLY A 87 -15.30 7.34 15.93
C GLY A 87 -15.29 8.67 16.69
N SER A 88 -14.61 9.69 16.16
CA SER A 88 -14.56 11.01 16.78
C SER A 88 -15.94 11.64 16.91
N PHE A 89 -16.81 11.48 15.90
CA PHE A 89 -18.17 12.00 15.92
C PHE A 89 -19.07 11.25 16.90
N ILE A 90 -19.04 9.92 16.89
CA ILE A 90 -19.93 9.11 17.75
C ILE A 90 -19.56 9.22 19.22
N TYR A 91 -18.26 9.16 19.52
CA TYR A 91 -17.79 9.16 20.90
C TYR A 91 -17.45 10.57 21.41
N GLY A 92 -17.57 11.60 20.56
CA GLY A 92 -17.24 12.99 20.92
C GLY A 92 -15.76 13.19 21.24
N ARG A 93 -14.88 12.39 20.62
CA ARG A 93 -13.47 12.24 20.98
C ARG A 93 -12.56 12.78 19.89
N SER A 94 -12.06 13.99 20.06
CA SER A 94 -11.09 14.61 19.14
C SER A 94 -9.65 14.14 19.39
N ASP A 95 -9.37 13.51 20.52
CA ASP A 95 -8.05 12.99 20.91
C ASP A 95 -7.55 11.87 19.99
N VAL A 96 -8.42 11.25 19.19
CA VAL A 96 -8.04 10.24 18.18
C VAL A 96 -7.05 10.76 17.13
N PHE A 97 -6.98 12.08 16.94
CA PHE A 97 -6.03 12.74 16.04
C PHE A 97 -4.78 13.24 16.76
N SER A 98 -4.79 13.35 18.08
CA SER A 98 -3.64 13.83 18.87
C SER A 98 -2.90 12.70 19.59
N ILE A 99 -3.48 11.50 19.63
CA ILE A 99 -2.91 10.34 20.30
C ILE A 99 -1.55 9.97 19.69
N ASP A 100 -0.63 9.59 20.57
CA ASP A 100 0.71 9.11 20.23
C ASP A 100 1.46 10.04 19.25
N ASN A 101 1.59 11.31 19.64
CA ASN A 101 2.24 12.37 18.87
C ASN A 101 1.72 12.51 17.43
N TYR A 102 0.40 12.60 17.27
CA TYR A 102 -0.26 12.76 15.96
C TYR A 102 -0.02 11.57 15.01
N PHE A 103 -0.04 10.34 15.55
CA PHE A 103 0.21 9.13 14.79
C PHE A 103 -0.68 8.98 13.55
N PHE A 104 -1.91 9.51 13.55
CA PHE A 104 -2.85 9.45 12.42
C PHE A 104 -2.27 9.96 11.09
N PHE A 105 -1.24 10.81 11.14
CA PHE A 105 -0.57 11.32 9.94
C PHE A 105 0.26 10.25 9.22
N ILE A 106 0.82 9.29 9.94
CA ILE A 106 1.67 8.22 9.40
C ILE A 106 0.90 7.29 8.45
N PRO A 107 -0.25 6.69 8.83
CA PRO A 107 -1.04 5.84 7.94
C PRO A 107 -1.72 6.61 6.79
N ILE A 108 -1.65 7.94 6.76
CA ILE A 108 -2.07 8.77 5.62
C ILE A 108 -0.88 9.05 4.70
N SER A 109 0.17 9.65 5.23
CA SER A 109 1.34 10.10 4.45
C SER A 109 2.19 8.94 3.95
N GLY A 110 2.40 7.91 4.77
CA GLY A 110 3.20 6.73 4.42
C GLY A 110 2.68 6.02 3.18
N PRO A 111 1.39 5.62 3.13
CA PRO A 111 0.85 4.96 1.94
C PRO A 111 0.83 5.83 0.69
N ILE A 112 0.56 7.14 0.80
CA ILE A 112 0.58 8.05 -0.36
C ILE A 112 1.98 8.15 -0.94
N LEU A 113 2.98 8.42 -0.10
CA LEU A 113 4.37 8.54 -0.53
C LEU A 113 4.92 7.22 -1.05
N GLY A 114 4.60 6.11 -0.38
CA GLY A 114 4.93 4.76 -0.83
C GLY A 114 4.32 4.45 -2.19
N ALA A 115 3.04 4.76 -2.39
CA ALA A 115 2.36 4.54 -3.67
C ALA A 115 3.02 5.32 -4.81
N ILE A 116 3.33 6.60 -4.59
CA ILE A 116 4.07 7.42 -5.56
C ILE A 116 5.42 6.77 -5.85
N ALA A 117 6.22 6.44 -4.83
CA ALA A 117 7.52 5.80 -5.01
C ALA A 117 7.41 4.49 -5.81
N GLY A 118 6.42 3.65 -5.52
CA GLY A 118 6.16 2.40 -6.23
C GLY A 118 5.87 2.61 -7.72
N VAL A 119 5.07 3.63 -8.06
CA VAL A 119 4.79 3.98 -9.47
C VAL A 119 6.07 4.40 -10.18
N TRP A 120 6.87 5.28 -9.56
CA TRP A 120 8.13 5.74 -10.15
C TRP A 120 9.12 4.59 -10.37
N ILE A 121 9.24 3.67 -9.40
CA ILE A 121 10.10 2.49 -9.52
C ILE A 121 9.63 1.60 -10.67
N HIS A 122 8.33 1.28 -10.74
CA HIS A 122 7.79 0.41 -11.79
C HIS A 122 7.94 1.04 -13.19
N GLN A 123 7.68 2.36 -13.31
CA GLN A 123 7.86 3.09 -14.57
C GLN A 123 9.34 3.16 -14.98
N GLY A 124 10.24 3.45 -14.03
CA GLY A 124 11.69 3.48 -14.29
C GLY A 124 12.22 2.13 -14.75
N PHE A 125 11.81 1.04 -14.09
CA PHE A 125 12.16 -0.32 -14.50
C PHE A 125 11.66 -0.64 -15.91
N THR A 126 10.40 -0.28 -16.20
CA THR A 126 9.82 -0.45 -17.54
C THR A 126 10.56 0.36 -18.60
N TYR A 127 10.93 1.60 -18.28
CA TYR A 127 11.68 2.47 -19.18
C TYR A 127 13.05 1.88 -19.49
N ILE A 128 13.77 1.36 -18.49
CA ILE A 128 15.06 0.72 -18.70
C ILE A 128 14.92 -0.49 -19.62
N ILE A 129 13.92 -1.35 -19.39
CA ILE A 129 13.68 -2.52 -20.25
C ILE A 129 13.40 -2.09 -21.69
N LYS A 130 12.59 -1.05 -21.90
CA LYS A 130 12.28 -0.59 -23.26
C LYS A 130 13.49 -0.02 -24.00
N ASN A 131 14.37 0.70 -23.31
CA ASN A 131 15.50 1.38 -23.96
C ASN A 131 16.79 0.55 -24.02
N TYR A 132 16.97 -0.41 -23.11
CA TYR A 132 18.21 -1.18 -22.97
C TYR A 132 17.97 -2.70 -22.98
N GLY A 133 16.72 -3.16 -23.06
CA GLY A 133 16.38 -4.58 -23.11
C GLY A 133 16.61 -5.20 -24.49
N ASP A 134 16.70 -6.53 -24.53
CA ASP A 134 16.75 -7.30 -25.79
C ASP A 134 15.56 -6.90 -26.68
N PRO A 135 15.79 -6.47 -27.93
CA PRO A 135 14.73 -6.12 -28.87
C PRO A 135 13.64 -7.19 -28.97
N ARG A 136 13.98 -8.48 -28.84
CA ARG A 136 12.99 -9.58 -28.87
C ARG A 136 11.98 -9.53 -27.73
N ILE A 137 12.36 -8.96 -26.59
CA ILE A 137 11.47 -8.75 -25.43
C ILE A 137 10.69 -7.45 -25.64
N THR A 138 11.37 -6.38 -26.05
CA THR A 138 10.76 -5.06 -26.27
C THR A 138 9.70 -5.09 -27.37
N ASP A 139 9.97 -5.78 -28.48
CA ASP A 139 9.03 -5.96 -29.58
C ASP A 139 7.77 -6.68 -29.13
N ARG A 140 7.89 -7.66 -28.21
CA ARG A 140 6.72 -8.35 -27.64
C ARG A 140 5.91 -7.43 -26.73
N VAL A 141 6.56 -6.52 -26.01
CA VAL A 141 5.91 -5.52 -25.16
C VAL A 141 5.16 -4.49 -26.00
N ASP A 142 5.74 -4.04 -27.11
CA ASP A 142 5.14 -3.03 -27.98
C ASP A 142 4.02 -3.63 -28.87
N LEU A 143 4.19 -4.85 -29.39
CA LEU A 143 3.14 -5.57 -30.12
C LEU A 143 1.91 -5.84 -29.27
N ALA A 144 2.10 -6.08 -27.96
CA ALA A 144 1.00 -6.31 -27.04
C ALA A 144 0.33 -5.01 -26.54
N ALA A 145 0.93 -3.84 -26.76
CA ALA A 145 0.35 -2.53 -26.43
C ALA A 145 -0.55 -1.95 -27.55
N ILE A 146 -0.53 -2.54 -28.75
CA ILE A 146 -1.27 -2.08 -29.94
C ILE A 146 -2.62 -2.81 -30.10
N ARG A 147 -2.93 -3.80 -29.26
CA ARG A 147 -4.13 -4.63 -29.34
C ARG A 147 -5.12 -4.32 -28.23
#